data_AF-A0A0X2NPH7-F1
#
_entry.id   AF-A0A0X2NPH7-F1
#
_cell.length_a   1.000
_cell.length_b   1.000
_cell.length_c   1.000
_cell.angle_alpha   90.00
_cell.angle_beta   90.00
_cell.angle_gamma   90.00
#
_symmetry.space_group_name_H-M   'P 1'
#
loop_
_entity.id
_entity.type
_entity.pdbx_description
1 polymer ?
#
loop_
_entity_poly.entity_id
_entity_poly.type
_entity_poly.pdbx_seq_one_letter_code
_entity_poly.pdbx_strand_id
1 'polypeptide(L)'
;MAVSLNLPDTDLRSDCCSLGAGPLSPDEATRYAGLFTALSDPARLRILSEIAAGGCVPVTVGDLTTRVGISQPTVSHHLKKLVDAGLLDRVRDGRRVLHQVRPEPFAALRRVLQIG
;
A
#
# COMPACT_ATOMS: atom_id res chain seq x y z
N MET A 1 -53.08 16.39 21.95
CA MET A 1 -52.69 15.13 21.27
C MET A 1 -51.82 15.49 20.08
N ALA A 2 -50.50 15.38 20.23
CA ALA A 2 -49.57 15.45 19.10
C ALA A 2 -49.10 14.03 18.87
N VAL A 3 -49.37 13.50 17.68
CA VAL A 3 -48.91 12.17 17.27
C VAL A 3 -47.46 12.32 16.86
N SER A 4 -46.53 11.87 17.71
CA SER A 4 -45.13 11.71 17.32
C SER A 4 -45.05 10.55 16.34
N LEU A 5 -44.81 10.87 15.07
CA LEU A 5 -44.41 9.90 14.07
C LEU A 5 -42.94 9.54 14.32
N ASN A 6 -42.69 8.33 14.82
CA ASN A 6 -41.38 7.71 14.76
C ASN A 6 -41.00 7.49 13.28
N LEU A 7 -40.05 8.26 12.76
CA LEU A 7 -39.30 7.84 11.57
C LEU A 7 -38.06 7.06 12.04
N PRO A 8 -37.74 5.91 11.45
CA PRO A 8 -36.43 5.31 11.65
C PRO A 8 -35.40 6.20 10.96
N ASP A 9 -34.66 6.98 11.74
CA ASP A 9 -33.45 7.68 11.28
C ASP A 9 -32.32 6.66 11.06
N THR A 10 -32.51 5.76 10.09
CA THR A 10 -31.38 5.00 9.55
C THR A 10 -30.85 5.82 8.39
N ASP A 11 -29.90 6.68 8.72
CA ASP A 11 -29.20 7.60 7.83
C ASP A 11 -28.37 6.84 6.78
N LEU A 12 -29.05 6.32 5.76
CA LEU A 12 -28.47 5.59 4.60
C LEU A 12 -27.56 6.48 3.72
N ARG A 13 -27.18 7.68 4.18
CA ARG A 13 -26.28 8.61 3.47
C ARG A 13 -24.91 8.78 4.13
N SER A 14 -24.71 8.31 5.36
CA SER A 14 -23.47 8.57 6.12
C SER A 14 -22.33 7.58 5.85
N ASP A 15 -22.59 6.45 5.19
CA ASP A 15 -21.58 5.38 4.99
C ASP A 15 -20.81 5.48 3.67
N CYS A 16 -21.18 6.38 2.76
CA CYS A 16 -20.63 6.40 1.39
C CYS A 16 -19.38 7.28 1.19
N CYS A 17 -19.01 8.13 2.16
CA CYS A 17 -18.01 9.19 1.94
C CYS A 17 -16.99 9.31 3.09
N SER A 18 -16.40 8.19 3.54
CA SER A 18 -15.33 8.22 4.56
C SER A 18 -14.10 7.42 4.14
N LEU A 19 -12.91 7.84 4.60
CA LEU A 19 -11.66 7.09 4.43
C LEU A 19 -11.63 5.91 5.40
N GLY A 20 -12.29 4.81 5.02
CA GLY A 20 -12.44 3.62 5.87
C GLY A 20 -13.77 3.58 6.62
N ALA A 21 -13.75 3.33 7.93
CA ALA A 21 -14.95 3.22 8.77
C ALA A 21 -15.33 4.54 9.48
N GLY A 22 -14.71 5.66 9.12
CA GLY A 22 -14.88 6.97 9.75
C GLY A 22 -13.66 7.88 9.57
N PRO A 23 -13.63 9.06 10.21
CA PRO A 23 -12.45 9.93 10.20
C PRO A 23 -11.21 9.24 10.78
N LEU A 24 -10.06 9.42 10.11
CA LEU A 24 -8.78 8.88 10.59
C LEU A 24 -8.29 9.67 11.82
N SER A 25 -7.72 8.96 12.78
CA SER A 25 -6.93 9.58 13.85
C SER A 25 -5.64 10.23 13.30
N PRO A 26 -5.01 11.17 14.03
CA PRO A 26 -3.75 11.78 13.60
C PRO A 26 -2.62 10.76 13.31
N ASP A 27 -2.55 9.69 14.10
CA ASP A 27 -1.55 8.63 13.94
C ASP A 27 -1.81 7.78 12.69
N GLU A 28 -3.09 7.45 12.45
CA GLU A 28 -3.49 6.74 11.22
C GLU A 28 -3.21 7.59 9.98
N ALA A 29 -3.56 8.87 10.00
CA ALA A 29 -3.27 9.79 8.91
C ALA A 29 -1.77 9.85 8.60
N THR A 30 -0.93 9.97 9.64
CA THR A 30 0.53 9.96 9.50
C THR A 30 1.03 8.65 8.90
N ARG A 31 0.54 7.52 9.40
CA ARG A 31 0.89 6.18 8.90
C ARG A 31 0.53 5.99 7.43
N TYR A 32 -0.70 6.32 7.04
CA TYR A 32 -1.14 6.16 5.65
C TYR A 32 -0.45 7.15 4.72
N ALA A 33 -0.21 8.39 5.14
CA ALA A 33 0.58 9.36 4.37
C ALA A 33 2.00 8.86 4.07
N GLY A 34 2.65 8.18 5.04
CA GLY A 34 3.95 7.54 4.83
C GLY A 34 3.91 6.44 3.77
N LEU A 35 2.88 5.59 3.81
CA LEU A 35 2.67 4.55 2.80
C LEU A 35 2.39 5.14 1.41
N PHE A 36 1.54 6.18 1.32
CA PHE A 36 1.27 6.88 0.07
C PHE A 36 2.53 7.56 -0.49
N THR A 37 3.35 8.17 0.36
CA THR A 37 4.64 8.74 -0.04
C THR A 37 5.58 7.68 -0.61
N ALA A 38 5.59 6.48 -0.02
CA ALA A 38 6.33 5.35 -0.56
C ALA A 38 5.77 4.84 -1.89
N LEU A 39 4.50 5.08 -2.21
CA LEU A 39 3.87 4.68 -3.47
C LEU A 39 3.83 5.79 -4.53
N SER A 40 4.05 7.06 -4.17
CA SER A 40 3.88 8.21 -5.07
C SER A 40 5.02 8.43 -6.08
N ASP A 41 5.84 7.41 -6.33
CA ASP A 41 6.99 7.48 -7.23
C ASP A 41 6.81 6.50 -8.39
N PRO A 42 6.94 6.96 -9.66
CA PRO A 42 6.69 6.11 -10.83
C PRO A 42 7.59 4.86 -10.89
N ALA A 43 8.86 4.96 -10.47
CA ALA A 43 9.77 3.82 -10.50
C ALA A 43 9.40 2.79 -9.43
N ARG A 44 8.94 3.24 -8.25
CA ARG A 44 8.46 2.34 -7.19
C ARG A 44 7.18 1.60 -7.62
N LEU A 45 6.24 2.29 -8.26
CA LEU A 45 5.05 1.63 -8.81
C LEU A 45 5.42 0.62 -9.90
N ARG A 46 6.36 0.96 -10.79
CA ARG A 46 6.82 0.03 -11.83
C ARG A 46 7.52 -1.20 -11.25
N ILE A 47 8.38 -1.03 -10.25
CA ILE A 47 9.01 -2.15 -9.53
C ILE A 47 7.96 -3.08 -8.93
N LEU A 48 6.98 -2.54 -8.20
CA LEU A 48 5.90 -3.33 -7.60
C LEU A 48 5.05 -4.05 -8.66
N SER A 49 4.77 -3.37 -9.79
CA SER A 49 4.06 -3.96 -10.94
C SER A 49 4.80 -5.16 -11.53
N GLU A 50 6.13 -5.06 -11.72
CA GLU A 50 6.95 -6.17 -12.22
C GLU A 50 6.99 -7.36 -11.25
N ILE A 51 7.04 -7.10 -9.93
CA ILE A 51 6.96 -8.16 -8.92
C ILE A 51 5.59 -8.85 -8.97
N ALA A 52 4.51 -8.07 -9.07
CA ALA A 52 3.15 -8.59 -9.18
C ALA A 52 2.94 -9.42 -10.45
N ALA A 53 3.44 -8.95 -11.60
CA ALA A 53 3.42 -9.69 -12.87
C ALA A 53 4.18 -11.02 -12.78
N GLY A 54 5.22 -11.08 -11.94
CA GLY A 54 5.95 -12.32 -11.60
C GLY A 54 5.26 -13.22 -10.58
N GLY A 55 4.00 -12.94 -10.20
CA GLY A 55 3.26 -13.73 -9.21
C GLY A 55 3.67 -13.46 -7.76
N CYS A 56 4.25 -12.29 -7.47
CA CYS A 56 4.74 -11.90 -6.14
C CYS A 56 5.78 -12.87 -5.54
N VAL A 57 6.48 -13.64 -6.38
CA VAL A 57 7.61 -14.45 -5.93
C VAL A 57 8.77 -13.54 -5.46
N PRO A 58 9.58 -13.97 -4.47
CA PRO A 58 10.72 -13.18 -4.03
C PRO A 58 11.72 -12.91 -5.18
N VAL A 59 12.16 -11.66 -5.33
CA VAL A 59 13.05 -11.24 -6.43
C VAL A 59 14.36 -10.65 -5.91
N THR A 60 15.43 -10.78 -6.68
CA THR A 60 16.69 -10.07 -6.41
C THR A 60 16.69 -8.67 -7.04
N VAL A 61 17.63 -7.83 -6.62
CA VAL A 61 17.87 -6.52 -7.28
C VAL A 61 18.25 -6.71 -8.75
N GLY A 62 19.01 -7.76 -9.07
CA GLY A 62 19.43 -8.07 -10.44
C GLY A 62 18.23 -8.36 -11.35
N ASP A 63 17.30 -9.22 -10.89
CA ASP A 63 16.09 -9.55 -11.63
C ASP A 63 15.27 -8.30 -11.98
N LEU A 64 15.13 -7.38 -11.03
CA LEU A 64 14.38 -6.13 -11.22
C LEU A 64 15.11 -5.12 -12.10
N THR A 65 16.43 -5.07 -12.03
CA THR A 65 17.25 -4.20 -12.90
C THR A 65 16.98 -4.54 -14.37
N THR A 66 16.96 -5.83 -14.71
CA THR A 66 16.66 -6.31 -16.07
C THR A 66 15.23 -6.00 -16.51
N ARG A 67 14.24 -6.15 -15.62
CA ARG A 67 12.81 -5.95 -15.96
C ARG A 67 12.40 -4.49 -16.07
N VAL A 68 12.86 -3.64 -15.15
CA VAL A 68 12.44 -2.23 -15.06
C VAL A 68 13.21 -1.34 -16.04
N GLY A 69 14.43 -1.73 -16.42
CA GLY A 69 15.26 -0.98 -17.38
C GLY A 69 15.90 0.29 -16.79
N ILE A 70 16.09 0.33 -15.47
CA ILE A 70 16.81 1.40 -14.76
C ILE A 70 18.04 0.84 -14.06
N SER A 71 18.97 1.72 -13.67
CA SER A 71 20.25 1.30 -13.09
C SER A 71 20.08 0.52 -11.77
N GLN A 72 20.96 -0.44 -11.51
CA GLN A 72 20.96 -1.24 -10.28
C GLN A 72 21.06 -0.38 -8.99
N PRO A 73 21.89 0.68 -8.90
CA PRO A 73 21.87 1.59 -7.77
C PRO A 73 20.50 2.27 -7.54
N THR A 74 19.83 2.67 -8.63
CA THR A 74 18.48 3.25 -8.58
C THR A 74 17.46 2.24 -8.08
N VAL A 75 17.48 0.99 -8.58
CA VAL A 75 16.61 -0.09 -8.08
C VAL A 75 16.85 -0.33 -6.59
N SER A 76 18.11 -0.48 -6.16
CA SER A 76 18.44 -0.67 -4.74
C SER A 76 17.92 0.47 -3.86
N HIS A 77 18.04 1.71 -4.31
CA HIS A 77 17.51 2.87 -3.59
C HIS A 77 15.99 2.77 -3.41
N HIS A 78 15.26 2.45 -4.47
CA HIS A 78 13.80 2.30 -4.43
C HIS A 78 13.35 1.12 -3.57
N LEU A 79 14.03 -0.03 -3.68
CA LEU A 79 13.74 -1.19 -2.83
C LEU A 79 13.98 -0.88 -1.35
N LYS A 80 15.05 -0.15 -1.02
CA LYS A 80 15.27 0.31 0.35
C LYS A 80 14.10 1.17 0.84
N LYS A 81 13.63 2.14 0.04
CA LYS A 81 12.48 2.97 0.44
C LYS A 81 11.20 2.15 0.65
N LEU A 82 10.95 1.14 -0.19
CA LEU A 82 9.80 0.25 -0.04
C LEU A 82 9.91 -0.66 1.20
N VAL A 83 11.12 -1.13 1.52
CA VAL A 83 11.40 -1.89 2.75
C VAL A 83 11.26 -1.01 4.00
N ASP A 84 11.84 0.19 3.98
CA ASP A 84 11.76 1.15 5.10
C ASP A 84 10.29 1.56 5.37
N ALA A 85 9.44 1.59 4.34
CA ALA A 85 8.00 1.82 4.47
C ALA A 85 7.19 0.56 4.88
N GLY A 86 7.85 -0.59 4.99
CA GLY A 86 7.23 -1.87 5.37
C GLY A 86 6.39 -2.52 4.27
N LEU A 87 6.50 -2.07 3.02
CA LEU A 87 5.79 -2.63 1.86
C LEU A 87 6.47 -3.90 1.31
N LEU A 88 7.77 -4.04 1.55
CA LEU A 88 8.57 -5.21 1.18
C LEU A 88 9.35 -5.73 2.40
N ASP A 89 9.57 -7.04 2.44
CA ASP A 89 10.57 -7.67 3.28
C ASP A 89 11.89 -7.82 2.54
N ARG A 90 13.00 -7.80 3.29
CA ARG A 90 14.35 -8.08 2.79
C ARG A 90 14.87 -9.34 3.44
N VAL A 91 14.89 -10.44 2.69
CA VAL A 91 15.28 -11.77 3.18
C VAL A 91 16.65 -12.16 2.61
N ARG A 92 17.54 -12.66 3.46
CA ARG A 92 18.82 -13.21 3.02
C ARG A 92 18.67 -14.71 2.77
N ASP A 93 18.92 -15.13 1.54
CA ASP A 93 18.92 -16.53 1.12
C ASP A 93 20.35 -16.90 0.65
N GLY A 94 21.13 -17.45 1.58
CA GLY A 94 22.56 -17.71 1.40
C GLY A 94 23.35 -16.45 1.04
N ARG A 95 23.83 -16.37 -0.20
CA ARG A 95 24.56 -15.21 -0.75
C ARG A 95 23.65 -14.18 -1.41
N ARG A 96 22.38 -14.51 -1.64
CA ARG A 96 21.42 -13.64 -2.32
C ARG A 96 20.60 -12.85 -1.31
N VAL A 97 20.18 -11.66 -1.74
CA VAL A 97 19.20 -10.85 -1.01
C VAL A 97 17.95 -10.80 -1.86
N LEU A 98 16.85 -11.29 -1.30
CA LEU A 98 15.54 -11.33 -1.90
C LEU A 98 14.66 -10.24 -1.32
N HIS A 99 13.78 -9.69 -2.14
CA HIS A 99 12.75 -8.76 -1.76
C HIS A 99 11.39 -9.40 -2.02
N GLN A 100 10.52 -9.35 -1.02
CA GLN A 100 9.21 -10.00 -1.06
C GLN A 100 8.12 -9.01 -0.69
N VAL A 101 7.00 -9.03 -1.41
CA VAL A 101 5.86 -8.16 -1.10
C VAL A 101 5.22 -8.58 0.22
N ARG A 102 4.98 -7.59 1.09
CA ARG A 102 4.15 -7.77 2.28
C ARG A 102 2.70 -7.43 1.94
N PRO A 103 1.75 -8.38 1.99
CA PRO A 103 0.38 -8.12 1.56
C PRO A 103 -0.42 -7.25 2.54
N GLU A 104 -0.06 -7.23 3.83
CA GLU A 104 -0.87 -6.60 4.89
C GLU A 104 -0.99 -5.07 4.74
N PRO A 105 0.09 -4.31 4.46
CA PRO A 105 -0.03 -2.88 4.21
C PRO A 105 -0.92 -2.54 3.00
N PHE A 106 -0.86 -3.32 1.93
CA PHE A 106 -1.73 -3.12 0.76
C PHE A 106 -3.20 -3.42 1.09
N ALA A 107 -3.48 -4.42 1.91
CA ALA A 107 -4.83 -4.67 2.41
C ALA A 107 -5.36 -3.50 3.25
N ALA A 108 -4.52 -2.90 4.09
CA ALA A 108 -4.88 -1.70 4.84
C ALA A 108 -5.14 -0.49 3.92
N LEU A 109 -4.27 -0.24 2.93
CA LEU A 109 -4.45 0.83 1.95
C LEU A 109 -5.74 0.68 1.15
N ARG A 110 -6.06 -0.54 0.68
CA ARG A 110 -7.34 -0.82 0.01
C ARG A 110 -8.52 -0.44 0.89
N ARG A 111 -8.53 -0.84 2.17
CA ARG A 111 -9.62 -0.52 3.10
C ARG A 111 -9.79 0.99 3.32
N VAL A 112 -8.69 1.72 3.45
CA VAL A 112 -8.76 3.19 3.63
C VAL A 112 -9.28 3.90 2.39
N LEU A 113 -8.99 3.38 1.20
CA LEU A 113 -9.42 3.95 -0.07
C LEU A 113 -10.79 3.44 -0.54
N GLN A 114 -11.56 2.72 0.30
CA GLN A 114 -12.94 2.34 0.03
C GLN A 114 -13.88 3.54 0.22
N ILE A 115 -13.69 4.57 -0.59
CA ILE A 115 -14.65 5.68 -0.72
C ILE A 115 -15.57 5.35 -1.90
N GLY A 116 -16.87 5.25 -1.63
CA GLY A 116 -17.91 4.87 -2.60
C GLY A 116 -18.29 3.39 -2.53
#